data_AF-L0AYK3-F1
#
_entry.id   AF-L0AYK3-F1
#
_cell.length_a   1.000
_cell.length_b   1.000
_cell.length_c   1.000
_cell.angle_alpha   90.00
_cell.angle_beta   90.00
_cell.angle_gamma   90.00
#
_symmetry.space_group_name_H-M   'P 1'
#
loop_
_entity.id
_entity.type
_entity.pdbx_description
1 polymer ?
#
loop_
_entity_poly.entity_id
_entity_poly.type
_entity_poly.pdbx_seq_one_letter_code
_entity_poly.pdbx_strand_id
1 'polypeptide(L)'
;MFCHLAHSPCLVLFVKFTCALPFKEKYPIDLDISYPLPEHIKVSYSGQLDGAYYAFVKETHVDRFRVGLLTYKGQILSPGNSRDVNKFFFFFATLGHDTEYLRVVSKTLTIQGTTRRKVEEFVRTKDTTRFRRLSRRPVTVNVILQMNTRLVEVAIRGGVGPKRFEIRDGMGFDNVIGVVRYGPYVLTTRTRGLVERIVLWDGGKEQPYITIISLYIDGNCITTKYRYDEGEFGFRIESKALHQVFQNPFDESGEVDAEVRESMDEEDWRNDGPFLLQELSTPNIMARPDEVQA
;
A
#
# COMPACT_ATOMS: atom_id res chain seq x y z
N MET A 1 17.08 5.06 -70.62
CA MET A 1 15.68 4.70 -70.36
C MET A 1 15.69 3.72 -69.19
N PHE A 2 15.61 4.22 -67.95
CA PHE A 2 15.69 3.41 -66.74
C PHE A 2 14.30 3.37 -66.07
N CYS A 3 13.69 2.19 -66.08
CA CYS A 3 12.42 1.92 -65.41
C CYS A 3 12.67 1.72 -63.91
N HIS A 4 12.27 2.69 -63.09
CA HIS A 4 12.16 2.51 -61.64
C HIS A 4 10.88 1.74 -61.32
N LEU A 5 11.03 0.48 -60.92
CA LEU A 5 9.96 -0.36 -60.36
C LEU A 5 9.74 0.01 -58.88
N ALA A 6 8.74 0.85 -58.64
CA ALA A 6 8.25 1.19 -57.31
C ALA A 6 7.70 -0.07 -56.63
N HIS A 7 8.39 -0.55 -55.59
CA HIS A 7 7.91 -1.61 -54.72
C HIS A 7 6.92 -1.02 -53.71
N SER A 8 5.62 -1.28 -53.91
CA SER A 8 4.59 -0.99 -52.91
C SER A 8 4.73 -1.95 -51.72
N PRO A 9 4.98 -1.47 -50.49
CA PRO A 9 4.99 -2.33 -49.33
C PRO A 9 3.56 -2.83 -49.05
N CYS A 10 3.35 -4.14 -49.16
CA CYS A 10 2.12 -4.82 -48.77
C CYS A 10 2.03 -4.82 -47.24
N LEU A 11 1.17 -3.96 -46.70
CA LEU A 11 0.97 -3.77 -45.27
C LEU A 11 0.02 -4.86 -44.76
N VAL A 12 0.58 -6.00 -44.31
CA VAL A 12 -0.19 -7.11 -43.73
C VAL A 12 -0.62 -6.73 -42.31
N LEU A 13 -1.87 -6.23 -42.18
CA LEU A 13 -2.54 -6.04 -40.90
C LEU A 13 -2.88 -7.42 -40.29
N PHE A 14 -1.96 -7.95 -39.48
CA PHE A 14 -2.28 -9.04 -38.56
C PHE A 14 -3.21 -8.51 -37.47
N VAL A 15 -4.51 -8.57 -37.72
CA VAL A 15 -5.52 -8.35 -36.67
C VAL A 15 -5.43 -9.52 -35.71
N LYS A 16 -4.62 -9.37 -34.66
CA LYS A 16 -4.60 -10.29 -33.52
C LYS A 16 -5.92 -10.13 -32.78
N PHE A 17 -6.96 -10.83 -33.24
CA PHE A 17 -8.15 -11.07 -32.44
C PHE A 17 -7.74 -11.96 -31.28
N THR A 18 -7.35 -11.35 -30.16
CA THR A 18 -7.29 -12.03 -28.88
C THR A 18 -8.73 -12.34 -28.49
N CYS A 19 -9.20 -13.53 -28.85
CA CYS A 19 -10.46 -14.06 -28.36
C CYS A 19 -10.34 -14.16 -26.83
N ALA A 20 -10.95 -13.20 -26.12
CA ALA A 20 -11.08 -13.30 -24.68
C ALA A 20 -11.92 -14.56 -24.39
N LEU A 21 -11.28 -15.58 -23.83
CA LEU A 21 -11.98 -16.80 -23.43
C LEU A 21 -13.14 -16.41 -22.51
N PRO A 22 -14.33 -17.00 -22.71
CA PRO A 22 -15.49 -16.69 -21.89
C PRO A 22 -15.15 -16.90 -20.41
N PHE A 23 -15.64 -16.00 -19.55
CA PHE A 23 -15.46 -16.10 -18.11
C PHE A 23 -15.97 -17.45 -17.63
N LYS A 24 -15.05 -18.32 -17.17
CA LYS A 24 -15.39 -19.61 -16.59
C LYS A 24 -15.78 -19.41 -15.13
N GLU A 25 -16.99 -19.83 -14.78
CA GLU A 25 -17.45 -19.81 -13.40
C GLU A 25 -16.57 -20.72 -12.52
N LYS A 26 -16.17 -20.20 -11.35
CA LYS A 26 -15.34 -20.89 -10.36
C LYS A 26 -16.15 -21.22 -9.12
N TYR A 27 -15.90 -22.38 -8.53
CA TYR A 27 -16.50 -22.81 -7.28
C TYR A 27 -16.04 -21.91 -6.11
N PRO A 28 -16.96 -21.28 -5.38
CA PRO A 28 -16.59 -20.50 -4.20
C PRO A 28 -16.14 -21.41 -3.06
N ILE A 29 -15.02 -21.04 -2.43
CA ILE A 29 -14.59 -21.57 -1.15
C ILE A 29 -14.93 -20.50 -0.11
N ASP A 30 -15.95 -20.75 0.68
CA ASP A 30 -16.32 -19.88 1.79
C ASP A 30 -15.36 -20.16 2.96
N LEU A 31 -14.82 -19.10 3.55
CA LEU A 31 -13.77 -19.15 4.55
C LEU A 31 -14.22 -18.43 5.82
N ASP A 32 -14.12 -19.13 6.96
CA ASP A 32 -14.15 -18.47 8.26
C ASP A 32 -12.74 -18.50 8.85
N ILE A 33 -12.11 -17.32 8.95
CA ILE A 33 -10.71 -17.21 9.37
C ILE A 33 -10.50 -17.50 10.87
N SER A 34 -11.56 -17.83 11.62
CA SER A 34 -11.45 -18.32 13.00
C SER A 34 -11.22 -19.82 13.12
N TYR A 35 -11.25 -20.55 12.01
CA TYR A 35 -10.99 -22.00 11.93
C TYR A 35 -9.76 -22.30 11.05
N PRO A 36 -9.22 -23.53 11.13
CA PRO A 36 -8.18 -23.97 10.20
C PRO A 36 -8.60 -23.78 8.74
N LEU A 37 -7.69 -23.23 7.93
CA LEU A 37 -7.94 -22.98 6.51
C LEU A 37 -8.02 -24.33 5.74
N PRO A 38 -8.95 -24.46 4.77
CA PRO A 38 -9.11 -25.70 4.01
C PRO A 38 -7.93 -25.95 3.07
N GLU A 39 -7.75 -27.20 2.65
CA GLU A 39 -6.58 -27.65 1.89
C GLU A 39 -6.31 -26.86 0.60
N HIS A 40 -7.34 -26.28 -0.03
CA HIS A 40 -7.19 -25.52 -1.27
C HIS A 40 -6.60 -24.12 -1.08
N ILE A 41 -6.45 -23.66 0.17
CA ILE A 41 -5.87 -22.37 0.51
C ILE A 41 -4.38 -22.56 0.84
N LYS A 42 -3.53 -21.79 0.16
CA LYS A 42 -2.12 -21.65 0.47
C LYS A 42 -1.96 -20.51 1.45
N VAL A 43 -1.14 -20.74 2.48
CA VAL A 43 -0.62 -19.70 3.36
C VAL A 43 0.81 -19.39 2.97
N SER A 44 1.17 -18.11 2.93
CA SER A 44 2.56 -17.69 2.86
C SER A 44 2.83 -16.59 3.87
N TYR A 45 3.89 -16.74 4.65
CA TYR A 45 4.29 -15.75 5.65
C TYR A 45 4.90 -14.51 4.99
N SER A 46 4.70 -13.38 5.64
CA SER A 46 5.33 -12.11 5.30
C SER A 46 6.82 -12.17 5.55
N GLY A 47 7.61 -11.57 4.67
CA GLY A 47 9.05 -11.34 4.90
C GLY A 47 9.31 -10.04 5.66
N GLN A 48 8.31 -9.15 5.76
CA GLN A 48 8.46 -7.80 6.35
C GLN A 48 7.87 -7.68 7.75
N LEU A 49 6.79 -8.42 8.02
CA LEU A 49 6.04 -8.33 9.28
C LEU A 49 5.99 -9.69 9.95
N ASP A 50 6.69 -9.82 11.07
CA ASP A 50 6.74 -11.08 11.82
C ASP A 50 5.34 -11.54 12.24
N GLY A 51 5.07 -12.84 12.09
CA GLY A 51 3.76 -13.44 12.34
C GLY A 51 2.65 -13.06 11.35
N ALA A 52 2.90 -12.18 10.37
CA ALA A 52 1.93 -11.88 9.33
C ALA A 52 1.93 -12.94 8.22
N TYR A 53 0.78 -13.14 7.58
CA TYR A 53 0.68 -14.06 6.45
C TYR A 53 -0.39 -13.66 5.44
N TYR A 54 -0.19 -14.12 4.21
CA TYR A 54 -1.17 -14.12 3.14
C TYR A 54 -1.85 -15.47 3.03
N ALA A 55 -3.14 -15.44 2.72
CA ALA A 55 -3.92 -16.62 2.36
C ALA A 55 -4.63 -16.40 1.03
N PHE A 56 -4.46 -17.37 0.12
CA PHE A 56 -4.96 -17.32 -1.24
C PHE A 56 -5.18 -18.74 -1.79
N VAL A 57 -5.95 -18.88 -2.87
CA VAL A 57 -6.16 -20.19 -3.52
C VAL A 57 -4.83 -20.71 -4.10
N LYS A 58 -4.50 -21.98 -3.84
CA LYS A 58 -3.30 -22.64 -4.42
C LYS A 58 -3.30 -22.50 -5.95
N GLU A 59 -2.13 -22.28 -6.54
CA GLU A 59 -1.95 -22.11 -7.99
C GLU A 59 -2.52 -23.29 -8.81
N THR A 60 -2.40 -24.51 -8.31
CA THR A 60 -2.97 -25.73 -8.93
C THR A 60 -4.51 -25.79 -8.91
N HIS A 61 -5.16 -24.82 -8.28
CA HIS A 61 -6.61 -24.77 -8.06
C HIS A 61 -7.26 -23.46 -8.51
N VAL A 62 -6.49 -22.44 -8.92
CA VAL A 62 -7.03 -21.11 -9.26
C VAL A 62 -7.95 -21.10 -10.49
N ASP A 63 -7.88 -22.12 -11.35
CA ASP A 63 -8.73 -22.28 -12.53
C ASP A 63 -10.14 -22.81 -12.21
N ARG A 64 -10.30 -23.46 -11.04
CA ARG A 64 -11.55 -24.10 -10.60
C ARG A 64 -12.16 -23.42 -9.39
N PHE A 65 -11.35 -22.86 -8.51
CA PHE A 65 -11.78 -22.32 -7.22
C PHE A 65 -11.52 -20.82 -7.10
N ARG A 66 -12.33 -20.16 -6.27
CA ARG A 66 -12.15 -18.77 -5.85
C ARG A 66 -12.48 -18.64 -4.37
N VAL A 67 -11.94 -17.64 -3.68
CA VAL A 67 -12.42 -17.29 -2.35
C VAL A 67 -13.82 -16.68 -2.47
N GLY A 68 -14.79 -17.29 -1.81
CA GLY A 68 -16.19 -16.88 -1.77
C GLY A 68 -16.44 -15.84 -0.68
N LEU A 69 -17.35 -16.19 0.23
CA LEU A 69 -17.66 -15.46 1.45
C LEU A 69 -16.49 -15.56 2.44
N LEU A 70 -16.07 -14.44 3.00
CA LEU A 70 -15.07 -14.38 4.06
C LEU A 70 -15.73 -13.92 5.37
N THR A 71 -15.66 -14.76 6.40
CA THR A 71 -16.20 -14.48 7.73
C THR A 71 -15.16 -14.60 8.84
N TYR A 72 -15.51 -14.07 10.01
CA TYR A 72 -14.81 -14.32 11.27
C TYR A 72 -15.83 -14.52 12.37
N LYS A 73 -15.92 -15.73 12.93
CA LYS A 73 -16.90 -16.07 14.00
C LYS A 73 -18.32 -15.65 13.61
N GLY A 74 -18.71 -15.94 12.37
CA GLY A 74 -20.02 -15.57 11.80
C GLY A 74 -20.17 -14.10 11.36
N GLN A 75 -19.23 -13.20 11.65
CA GLN A 75 -19.24 -11.85 11.09
C GLN A 75 -18.83 -11.89 9.62
N ILE A 76 -19.64 -11.33 8.73
CA ILE A 76 -19.26 -11.15 7.32
C ILE A 76 -18.22 -10.03 7.20
N LEU A 77 -17.04 -10.38 6.72
CA LEU A 77 -15.94 -9.44 6.46
C LEU A 77 -15.94 -9.01 4.99
N SER A 78 -16.05 -9.96 4.07
CA SER A 78 -16.14 -9.69 2.64
C SER A 78 -17.11 -10.65 1.96
N PRO A 79 -18.16 -10.17 1.30
CA PRO A 79 -19.09 -11.04 0.59
C PRO A 79 -18.42 -11.71 -0.62
N GLY A 80 -18.93 -12.87 -1.02
CA GLY A 80 -18.55 -13.49 -2.29
C GLY A 80 -19.14 -12.74 -3.49
N ASN A 81 -18.41 -12.70 -4.60
CA ASN A 81 -18.92 -12.18 -5.87
C ASN A 81 -18.60 -13.17 -7.00
N SER A 82 -19.62 -13.59 -7.76
CA SER A 82 -19.47 -14.57 -8.85
C SER A 82 -18.48 -14.15 -9.94
N ARG A 83 -18.17 -12.85 -10.04
CA ARG A 83 -17.17 -12.30 -10.97
C ARG A 83 -15.79 -12.09 -10.35
N ASP A 84 -15.56 -12.55 -9.12
CA ASP A 84 -14.23 -12.51 -8.50
C ASP A 84 -13.27 -13.41 -9.29
N VAL A 85 -12.26 -12.78 -9.88
CA VAL A 85 -11.18 -13.45 -10.61
C VAL A 85 -10.14 -13.97 -9.64
N ASN A 86 -9.80 -13.13 -8.65
CA ASN A 86 -8.87 -13.43 -7.57
C ASN A 86 -9.34 -12.70 -6.29
N LYS A 87 -9.14 -13.33 -5.14
CA LYS A 87 -9.34 -12.73 -3.82
C LYS A 87 -8.36 -13.38 -2.87
N PHE A 88 -7.62 -12.57 -2.14
CA PHE A 88 -6.68 -12.99 -1.12
C PHE A 88 -6.80 -12.07 0.08
N PHE A 89 -6.33 -12.54 1.23
CA PHE A 89 -6.27 -11.71 2.42
C PHE A 89 -4.90 -11.78 3.08
N PHE A 90 -4.52 -10.67 3.66
CA PHE A 90 -3.35 -10.51 4.51
C PHE A 90 -3.83 -10.37 5.94
N PHE A 91 -3.33 -11.22 6.82
CA PHE A 91 -3.63 -11.21 8.23
C PHE A 91 -2.37 -10.92 9.01
N PHE A 92 -2.47 -10.01 9.97
CA PHE A 92 -1.36 -9.64 10.84
C PHE A 92 -1.87 -9.40 12.25
N ALA A 93 -1.33 -10.12 13.22
CA ALA A 93 -1.51 -9.82 14.63
C ALA A 93 -0.29 -9.02 15.10
N THR A 94 -0.49 -7.76 15.51
CA THR A 94 0.62 -6.96 16.03
C THR A 94 1.08 -7.49 17.39
N LEU A 95 2.37 -7.83 17.52
CA LEU A 95 3.03 -7.95 18.81
C LEU A 95 3.07 -6.55 19.45
N GLY A 96 2.42 -6.39 20.60
CA GLY A 96 2.59 -5.22 21.48
C GLY A 96 1.34 -4.37 21.73
N HIS A 97 0.33 -4.43 20.88
CA HIS A 97 -0.91 -3.64 21.05
C HIS A 97 -2.19 -4.43 20.89
N ASP A 98 -2.11 -5.77 20.90
CA ASP A 98 -3.32 -6.60 20.99
C ASP A 98 -4.34 -6.30 19.88
N THR A 99 -3.78 -5.90 18.74
CA THR A 99 -4.52 -5.40 17.60
C THR A 99 -4.27 -6.34 16.43
N GLU A 100 -5.34 -6.92 15.93
CA GLU A 100 -5.34 -7.71 14.71
C GLU A 100 -5.76 -6.82 13.54
N TYR A 101 -4.99 -6.91 12.48
CA TYR A 101 -5.23 -6.25 11.22
C TYR A 101 -5.52 -7.29 10.14
N LEU A 102 -6.55 -7.01 9.35
CA LEU A 102 -6.93 -7.84 8.21
C LEU A 102 -7.11 -6.93 6.99
N ARG A 103 -6.42 -7.26 5.90
CA ARG A 103 -6.61 -6.63 4.59
C ARG A 103 -7.13 -7.67 3.62
N VAL A 104 -8.28 -7.41 3.02
CA VAL A 104 -8.89 -8.25 1.98
C VAL A 104 -8.74 -7.54 0.64
N VAL A 105 -8.09 -8.20 -0.31
CA VAL A 105 -7.90 -7.69 -1.67
C VAL A 105 -8.73 -8.55 -2.61
N SER A 106 -9.66 -7.92 -3.31
CA SER A 106 -10.52 -8.57 -4.30
C SER A 106 -10.28 -7.97 -5.68
N LYS A 107 -10.12 -8.82 -6.69
CA LYS A 107 -10.04 -8.47 -8.11
C LYS A 107 -11.26 -9.07 -8.81
N THR A 108 -12.16 -8.21 -9.27
CA THR A 108 -13.44 -8.58 -9.86
C THR A 108 -13.48 -8.19 -11.34
N LEU A 109 -14.03 -9.05 -12.20
CA LEU A 109 -14.30 -8.74 -13.60
C LEU A 109 -15.55 -7.87 -13.71
N THR A 110 -15.46 -6.77 -14.45
CA THR A 110 -16.59 -5.89 -14.77
C THR A 110 -17.41 -6.46 -15.92
N ILE A 111 -18.58 -5.88 -16.16
CA ILE A 111 -19.43 -6.27 -17.30
C ILE A 111 -18.74 -5.98 -18.64
N GLN A 112 -17.86 -4.97 -18.67
CA GLN A 112 -17.06 -4.59 -19.83
C GLN A 112 -15.83 -5.49 -20.05
N GLY A 113 -15.64 -6.53 -19.23
CA GLY A 113 -14.47 -7.41 -19.30
C GLY A 113 -13.18 -6.79 -18.74
N THR A 114 -13.25 -5.60 -18.13
CA THR A 114 -12.11 -5.00 -17.43
C THR A 114 -12.03 -5.53 -16.00
N THR A 115 -10.87 -5.44 -15.36
CA THR A 115 -10.73 -5.85 -13.96
C THR A 115 -10.72 -4.64 -13.03
N ARG A 116 -11.40 -4.76 -11.89
CA ARG A 116 -11.41 -3.76 -10.83
C ARG A 116 -10.88 -4.38 -9.55
N ARG A 117 -9.99 -3.68 -8.86
CA ARG A 117 -9.53 -4.05 -7.53
C ARG A 117 -10.29 -3.29 -6.46
N LYS A 118 -10.43 -3.93 -5.30
CA LYS A 118 -10.99 -3.37 -4.09
C LYS A 118 -10.20 -3.92 -2.90
N VAL A 119 -9.71 -3.02 -2.07
CA VAL A 119 -9.00 -3.28 -0.83
C VAL A 119 -9.92 -2.88 0.31
N GLU A 120 -10.17 -3.82 1.22
CA GLU A 120 -10.94 -3.59 2.43
C GLU A 120 -10.07 -3.92 3.64
N GLU A 121 -9.90 -2.94 4.51
CA GLU A 121 -9.07 -3.07 5.70
C GLU A 121 -9.96 -3.11 6.94
N PHE A 122 -9.58 -3.97 7.87
CA PHE A 122 -10.27 -4.19 9.11
C PHE A 122 -9.27 -4.23 10.26
N VAL A 123 -9.74 -3.81 11.43
CA VAL A 123 -8.97 -3.86 12.67
C VAL A 123 -9.83 -4.43 13.79
N ARG A 124 -9.22 -5.17 14.70
CA ARG A 124 -9.85 -5.70 15.91
C ARG A 124 -8.88 -5.54 17.08
N THR A 125 -9.32 -4.94 18.18
CA THR A 125 -8.54 -4.88 19.42
C THR A 125 -8.99 -5.99 20.37
N LYS A 126 -8.20 -6.30 21.40
CA LYS A 126 -8.58 -7.27 22.46
C LYS A 126 -9.93 -6.97 23.11
N ASP A 127 -10.27 -5.70 23.28
CA ASP A 127 -11.56 -5.27 23.87
C ASP A 127 -12.74 -5.50 22.94
N THR A 128 -12.49 -5.78 21.65
CA THR A 128 -13.52 -5.97 20.64
C THR A 128 -13.57 -7.41 20.13
N THR A 129 -14.76 -8.00 20.15
CA THR A 129 -14.98 -9.37 19.64
C THR A 129 -15.12 -9.43 18.12
N ARG A 130 -15.32 -8.27 17.46
CA ARG A 130 -15.62 -8.14 16.03
C ARG A 130 -14.61 -7.23 15.36
N PHE A 131 -14.29 -7.55 14.11
CA PHE A 131 -13.54 -6.64 13.25
C PHE A 131 -14.38 -5.40 12.94
N ARG A 132 -13.78 -4.22 13.03
CA ARG A 132 -14.37 -2.99 12.48
C ARG A 132 -13.65 -2.64 11.19
N ARG A 133 -14.38 -2.07 10.22
CA ARG A 133 -13.76 -1.51 9.02
C ARG A 133 -12.86 -0.35 9.42
N LEU A 134 -11.65 -0.34 8.88
CA LEU A 134 -10.67 0.71 9.16
C LEU A 134 -11.14 2.03 8.53
N SER A 135 -11.06 3.10 9.33
CA SER A 135 -11.43 4.46 8.91
C SER A 135 -10.42 5.43 9.50
N ARG A 136 -9.70 6.12 8.61
CA ARG A 136 -8.58 7.00 9.00
C ARG A 136 -9.03 8.46 9.01
N ARG A 137 -8.53 9.21 9.98
CA ARG A 137 -8.69 10.66 10.09
C ARG A 137 -7.63 11.36 9.24
N PRO A 138 -8.02 12.23 8.30
CA PRO A 138 -7.06 12.97 7.51
C PRO A 138 -6.35 14.02 8.36
N VAL A 139 -5.02 14.02 8.35
CA VAL A 139 -4.19 15.09 8.92
C VAL A 139 -3.70 16.03 7.81
N THR A 140 -3.48 17.29 8.17
CA THR A 140 -2.92 18.28 7.25
C THR A 140 -1.43 18.44 7.53
N VAL A 141 -0.61 18.33 6.50
CA VAL A 141 0.84 18.57 6.55
C VAL A 141 1.15 19.83 5.75
N ASN A 142 1.79 20.81 6.40
CA ASN A 142 2.43 21.93 5.72
C ASN A 142 3.93 21.69 5.67
N VAL A 143 4.43 21.29 4.50
CA VAL A 143 5.79 20.79 4.27
C VAL A 143 6.88 21.71 4.84
N ILE A 144 6.70 23.04 4.78
CA ILE A 144 7.69 24.01 5.27
C ILE A 144 7.77 24.03 6.81
N LEU A 145 6.60 23.98 7.46
CA LEU A 145 6.44 24.24 8.90
C LEU A 145 6.30 22.95 9.71
N GLN A 146 6.02 21.83 9.05
CA GLN A 146 5.77 20.56 9.71
C GLN A 146 7.05 20.06 10.37
N MET A 147 6.98 19.93 11.69
CA MET A 147 7.98 19.28 12.52
C MET A 147 7.46 17.90 12.97
N ASN A 148 8.31 17.15 13.67
CA ASN A 148 7.89 15.93 14.34
C ASN A 148 6.74 16.22 15.32
N THR A 149 5.68 15.42 15.23
CA THR A 149 4.54 15.47 16.14
C THR A 149 4.22 14.07 16.66
N ARG A 150 3.16 13.96 17.47
CA ARG A 150 2.62 12.66 17.89
C ARG A 150 2.03 11.84 16.74
N LEU A 151 1.64 12.49 15.64
CA LEU A 151 0.95 11.85 14.51
C LEU A 151 1.85 11.71 13.28
N VAL A 152 2.60 12.77 12.98
CA VAL A 152 3.45 12.86 11.78
C VAL A 152 4.90 12.79 12.20
N GLU A 153 5.61 11.85 11.59
CA GLU A 153 7.06 11.74 11.63
C GLU A 153 7.67 12.50 10.45
N VAL A 154 8.75 13.22 10.75
CA VAL A 154 9.55 13.97 9.78
C VAL A 154 10.98 13.47 9.90
N ALA A 155 11.34 12.55 9.00
CA ALA A 155 12.71 12.09 8.86
C ALA A 155 13.49 13.07 7.99
N ILE A 156 14.65 13.53 8.48
CA ILE A 156 15.54 14.47 7.79
C ILE A 156 16.88 13.78 7.58
N ARG A 157 17.35 13.71 6.34
CA ARG A 157 18.67 13.15 6.03
C ARG A 157 19.76 14.21 6.18
N GLY A 158 20.87 13.89 6.85
CA GLY A 158 22.04 14.77 6.96
C GLY A 158 21.81 16.14 7.62
N GLY A 159 20.74 16.31 8.42
CA GLY A 159 20.40 17.55 9.14
C GLY A 159 19.83 18.70 8.28
N VAL A 160 20.22 18.79 7.00
CA VAL A 160 19.77 19.84 6.05
C VAL A 160 19.20 19.26 4.74
N GLY A 161 19.18 17.94 4.60
CA GLY A 161 18.78 17.26 3.36
C GLY A 161 17.27 17.05 3.18
N PRO A 162 16.91 16.14 2.26
CA PRO A 162 15.53 15.82 1.95
C PRO A 162 14.74 15.43 3.21
N LYS A 163 13.46 15.83 3.24
CA LYS A 163 12.53 15.50 4.32
C LYS A 163 11.49 14.50 3.83
N ARG A 164 11.28 13.44 4.60
CA ARG A 164 10.20 12.47 4.42
C ARG A 164 9.16 12.67 5.52
N PHE A 165 7.92 12.86 5.12
CA PHE A 165 6.78 13.02 6.01
C PHE A 165 5.87 11.80 5.89
N GLU A 166 5.64 11.15 7.02
CA GLU A 166 4.76 9.98 7.10
C GLU A 166 3.98 9.97 8.42
N ILE A 167 2.95 9.14 8.51
CA ILE A 167 2.29 8.89 9.78
C ILE A 167 3.21 8.00 10.60
N ARG A 168 3.48 8.40 11.85
CA ARG A 168 4.33 7.64 12.77
C ARG A 168 3.84 6.19 12.90
N ASP A 169 4.78 5.27 13.07
CA ASP A 169 4.49 3.86 13.31
C ASP A 169 3.44 3.65 14.41
N GLY A 170 2.54 2.70 14.16
CA GLY A 170 1.37 2.42 15.02
C GLY A 170 0.20 3.42 14.88
N MET A 171 0.43 4.63 14.36
CA MET A 171 -0.64 5.64 14.20
C MET A 171 -1.37 5.54 12.85
N GLY A 172 -0.85 4.73 11.91
CA GLY A 172 -1.36 4.56 10.55
C GLY A 172 -2.72 3.86 10.44
N PHE A 173 -3.20 3.22 11.52
CA PHE A 173 -4.55 2.65 11.55
C PHE A 173 -5.64 3.71 11.70
N ASP A 174 -5.37 4.78 12.46
CA ASP A 174 -6.37 5.81 12.76
C ASP A 174 -6.13 7.11 12.00
N ASN A 175 -4.95 7.31 11.40
CA ASN A 175 -4.57 8.57 10.76
C ASN A 175 -3.96 8.36 9.37
N VAL A 176 -4.11 9.37 8.49
CA VAL A 176 -3.48 9.41 7.16
C VAL A 176 -3.18 10.85 6.77
N ILE A 177 -2.10 11.13 6.05
CA ILE A 177 -1.82 12.47 5.51
C ILE A 177 -2.85 12.79 4.42
N GLY A 178 -3.87 13.56 4.77
CA GLY A 178 -5.01 13.85 3.89
C GLY A 178 -4.83 15.09 3.02
N VAL A 179 -4.23 16.14 3.57
CA VAL A 179 -3.99 17.41 2.88
C VAL A 179 -2.50 17.74 2.94
N VAL A 180 -1.91 18.09 1.80
CA VAL A 180 -0.51 18.50 1.71
C VAL A 180 -0.44 19.94 1.21
N ARG A 181 0.29 20.78 1.95
CA ARG A 181 0.47 22.21 1.67
C ARG A 181 1.94 22.56 1.63
N TYR A 182 2.28 23.62 0.90
CA TYR A 182 3.55 24.32 1.00
C TYR A 182 3.24 25.80 1.22
N GLY A 183 3.34 26.28 2.47
CA GLY A 183 2.92 27.65 2.80
C GLY A 183 1.44 27.89 2.44
N PRO A 184 1.12 28.86 1.57
CA PRO A 184 -0.25 29.11 1.13
C PRO A 184 -0.75 28.07 0.11
N TYR A 185 0.13 27.41 -0.64
CA TYR A 185 -0.22 26.52 -1.74
C TYR A 185 -0.76 25.19 -1.23
N VAL A 186 -1.87 24.74 -1.80
CA VAL A 186 -2.47 23.42 -1.53
C VAL A 186 -2.14 22.49 -2.69
N LEU A 187 -1.33 21.47 -2.45
CA LEU A 187 -0.85 20.56 -3.49
C LEU A 187 -1.85 19.44 -3.76
N THR A 188 -2.45 18.89 -2.71
CA THR A 188 -3.50 17.87 -2.81
C THR A 188 -4.45 17.89 -1.61
N THR A 189 -5.72 17.59 -1.86
CA THR A 189 -6.79 17.43 -0.86
C THR A 189 -7.54 16.11 -1.03
N ARG A 190 -7.11 15.24 -1.94
CA ARG A 190 -7.83 14.00 -2.27
C ARG A 190 -7.66 12.96 -1.16
N THR A 191 -8.72 12.75 -0.38
CA THR A 191 -8.75 11.81 0.77
C THR A 191 -9.67 10.62 0.55
N ARG A 192 -10.61 10.67 -0.39
CA ARG A 192 -11.58 9.59 -0.60
C ARG A 192 -10.87 8.29 -0.98
N GLY A 193 -10.99 7.29 -0.12
CA GLY A 193 -10.37 5.99 -0.30
C GLY A 193 -8.85 6.01 -0.17
N LEU A 194 -8.27 7.02 0.48
CA LEU A 194 -6.84 7.08 0.76
C LEU A 194 -6.49 6.09 1.88
N VAL A 195 -5.57 5.18 1.59
CA VAL A 195 -5.05 4.19 2.54
C VAL A 195 -3.82 4.75 3.23
N GLU A 196 -2.90 5.29 2.43
CA GLU A 196 -1.60 5.76 2.89
C GLU A 196 -1.12 6.92 2.01
N ARG A 197 -0.34 7.82 2.59
CA ARG A 197 0.35 8.87 1.85
C ARG A 197 1.69 9.19 2.49
N ILE A 198 2.72 9.22 1.65
CA ILE A 198 4.06 9.70 1.97
C ILE A 198 4.30 10.98 1.19
N VAL A 199 4.97 11.95 1.83
CA VAL A 199 5.40 13.19 1.17
C VAL A 199 6.91 13.29 1.27
N LEU A 200 7.57 13.59 0.16
CA LEU A 200 8.99 13.85 0.08
C LEU A 200 9.19 15.32 -0.31
N TRP A 201 10.10 16.00 0.37
CA TRP A 201 10.51 17.37 0.05
C TRP A 201 12.02 17.44 -0.12
N ASP A 202 12.42 17.90 -1.31
CA ASP A 202 13.81 18.13 -1.70
C ASP A 202 14.00 19.56 -2.27
N GLY A 203 15.24 19.96 -2.56
CA GLY A 203 15.60 21.24 -3.18
C GLY A 203 15.51 22.46 -2.26
N GLY A 204 15.23 22.24 -0.97
CA GLY A 204 15.17 23.29 0.04
C GLY A 204 14.02 24.28 -0.16
N LYS A 205 14.16 25.49 0.40
CA LYS A 205 13.11 26.53 0.35
C LYS A 205 13.08 27.33 -0.94
N GLU A 206 14.24 27.46 -1.60
CA GLU A 206 14.41 28.28 -2.81
C GLU A 206 13.91 27.54 -4.06
N GLN A 207 14.18 26.25 -4.16
CA GLN A 207 13.75 25.41 -5.29
C GLN A 207 13.03 24.16 -4.79
N PRO A 208 11.89 24.29 -4.09
CA PRO A 208 11.23 23.15 -3.48
C PRO A 208 10.71 22.18 -4.54
N TYR A 209 11.10 20.92 -4.37
CA TYR A 209 10.64 19.79 -5.16
C TYR A 209 9.85 18.85 -4.25
N ILE A 210 8.58 18.61 -4.58
CA ILE A 210 7.68 17.86 -3.69
C ILE A 210 7.15 16.64 -4.43
N THR A 211 7.41 15.46 -3.90
CA THR A 211 6.84 14.20 -4.41
C THR A 211 5.79 13.70 -3.42
N ILE A 212 4.58 13.44 -3.91
CA ILE A 212 3.47 12.91 -3.11
C ILE A 212 3.11 11.53 -3.65
N ILE A 213 3.20 10.53 -2.77
CA ILE A 213 2.90 9.14 -3.08
C ILE A 213 1.65 8.77 -2.32
N SER A 214 0.59 8.41 -3.05
CA SER A 214 -0.73 8.15 -2.47
C SER A 214 -1.23 6.76 -2.85
N LEU A 215 -1.45 5.91 -1.85
CA LEU A 215 -2.06 4.59 -2.02
C LEU A 215 -3.57 4.66 -1.76
N TYR A 216 -4.36 4.08 -2.65
CA TYR A 216 -5.82 4.08 -2.56
C TYR A 216 -6.42 2.67 -2.40
N ILE A 217 -7.66 2.62 -1.90
CA ILE A 217 -8.44 1.38 -1.68
C ILE A 217 -8.78 0.62 -2.97
N ASP A 218 -8.55 1.19 -4.14
CA ASP A 218 -8.68 0.50 -5.42
C ASP A 218 -7.37 -0.18 -5.85
N GLY A 219 -6.35 -0.18 -4.98
CA GLY A 219 -5.02 -0.73 -5.27
C GLY A 219 -4.18 0.15 -6.20
N ASN A 220 -4.61 1.38 -6.48
CA ASN A 220 -3.80 2.33 -7.23
C ASN A 220 -2.85 3.09 -6.29
N CYS A 221 -1.57 3.09 -6.63
CA CYS A 221 -0.57 4.00 -6.08
C CYS A 221 -0.32 5.11 -7.10
N ILE A 222 -0.46 6.37 -6.67
CA ILE A 222 -0.25 7.54 -7.54
C ILE A 222 0.93 8.33 -6.98
N THR A 223 1.97 8.47 -7.80
CA THR A 223 3.13 9.31 -7.53
C THR A 223 2.97 10.61 -8.31
N THR A 224 2.85 11.74 -7.62
CA THR A 224 2.73 13.07 -8.24
C THR A 224 3.91 13.92 -7.82
N LYS A 225 4.67 14.41 -8.79
CA LYS A 225 5.83 15.28 -8.58
C LYS A 225 5.46 16.72 -8.89
N TYR A 226 5.80 17.63 -7.99
CA TYR A 226 5.52 19.05 -8.09
C TYR A 226 6.82 19.84 -8.10
N ARG A 227 6.89 20.81 -8.99
CA ARG A 227 7.97 21.78 -9.08
C ARG A 227 7.43 23.17 -8.86
N TYR A 228 8.15 23.97 -8.08
CA TYR A 228 7.85 25.38 -7.91
C TYR A 228 8.40 26.18 -9.08
N ASP A 229 7.55 26.99 -9.69
CA ASP A 229 7.94 27.99 -10.68
C ASP A 229 7.80 29.37 -10.03
N GLU A 230 8.82 30.21 -10.13
CA GLU A 230 8.88 31.56 -9.52
C GLU A 230 7.85 32.57 -10.11
N GLY A 231 6.87 32.10 -10.88
CA GLY A 231 5.79 32.90 -11.45
C GLY A 231 4.51 32.93 -10.60
N GLU A 232 3.44 33.50 -11.17
CA GLU A 232 2.16 33.72 -10.47
C GLU A 232 1.47 32.43 -9.99
N PHE A 233 1.78 31.28 -10.61
CA PHE A 233 1.06 30.03 -10.38
C PHE A 233 1.61 29.18 -9.22
N GLY A 234 2.81 29.49 -8.71
CA GLY A 234 3.46 28.71 -7.64
C GLY A 234 3.84 27.30 -8.07
N PHE A 235 3.20 26.27 -7.51
CA PHE A 235 3.51 24.87 -7.84
C PHE A 235 2.74 24.39 -9.07
N ARG A 236 3.46 23.75 -10.01
CA ARG A 236 2.88 22.95 -11.08
C ARG A 236 3.16 21.46 -10.88
N ILE A 237 2.28 20.62 -11.44
CA ILE A 237 2.54 19.18 -11.55
C ILE A 237 3.56 18.99 -12.67
N GLU A 238 4.75 18.48 -12.33
CA GLU A 238 5.78 18.11 -13.30
C GLU A 238 5.48 16.74 -13.90
N SER A 239 5.14 15.76 -13.05
CA SER A 239 4.77 14.43 -13.51
C SER A 239 3.72 13.78 -12.61
N LYS A 240 2.99 12.82 -13.19
CA LYS A 240 2.03 11.99 -12.47
C LYS A 240 2.08 10.57 -13.02
N ALA A 241 2.50 9.64 -12.18
CA ALA A 241 2.58 8.23 -12.51
C ALA A 241 1.53 7.43 -11.73
N LEU A 242 1.04 6.35 -12.33
CA LEU A 242 0.02 5.47 -11.77
C LEU A 242 0.57 4.04 -11.79
N HIS A 243 0.72 3.46 -10.61
CA HIS A 243 1.19 2.10 -10.40
C HIS A 243 0.07 1.30 -9.75
N GLN A 244 -0.04 0.03 -10.10
CA GLN A 244 -1.03 -0.86 -9.48
C GLN A 244 -0.31 -1.77 -8.50
N VAL A 245 -0.71 -1.69 -7.24
CA VAL A 245 -0.18 -2.54 -6.17
C VAL A 245 -1.19 -3.64 -5.80
N PHE A 246 -0.75 -4.59 -4.97
CA PHE A 246 -1.55 -5.75 -4.55
C PHE A 246 -2.07 -6.56 -5.75
N GLN A 247 -1.21 -6.75 -6.76
CA GLN A 247 -1.54 -7.61 -7.89
C GLN A 247 -1.44 -9.08 -7.47
N ASN A 248 -0.46 -9.39 -6.63
CA ASN A 248 -0.22 -10.69 -6.06
C ASN A 248 -0.18 -10.60 -4.52
N PRO A 249 -0.40 -11.74 -3.83
CA PRO A 249 -0.23 -11.82 -2.38
C PRO A 249 1.16 -11.36 -1.92
N PHE A 250 2.20 -11.53 -2.74
CA PHE A 250 3.58 -11.26 -2.37
C PHE A 250 4.04 -9.81 -2.59
N ASP A 251 3.16 -8.94 -3.08
CA ASP A 251 3.48 -7.54 -3.33
C ASP A 251 3.45 -6.74 -2.00
N GLU A 252 4.20 -7.19 -0.98
CA GLU A 252 4.18 -6.60 0.38
C GLU A 252 4.73 -5.18 0.38
N SER A 253 5.87 -5.00 -0.28
CA SER A 253 6.40 -3.71 -0.72
C SER A 253 6.26 -3.67 -2.22
N GLY A 254 5.11 -3.20 -2.70
CA GLY A 254 5.06 -2.76 -4.09
C GLY A 254 6.25 -1.83 -4.34
N GLU A 255 6.84 -1.92 -5.53
CA GLU A 255 7.96 -1.14 -6.06
C GLU A 255 7.93 0.37 -5.78
N VAL A 256 6.90 0.90 -5.14
CA VAL A 256 6.84 2.24 -4.54
C VAL A 256 8.09 2.55 -3.71
N ASP A 257 8.54 1.65 -2.83
CA ASP A 257 9.80 1.86 -2.12
C ASP A 257 11.01 1.81 -3.05
N ALA A 258 10.94 1.00 -4.11
CA ALA A 258 12.01 0.87 -5.10
C ALA A 258 12.09 2.10 -6.02
N GLU A 259 10.97 2.68 -6.47
CA GLU A 259 10.92 3.92 -7.24
C GLU A 259 11.21 5.14 -6.36
N VAL A 260 10.80 5.12 -5.09
CA VAL A 260 11.26 6.11 -4.09
C VAL A 260 12.77 6.00 -3.94
N ARG A 261 13.31 4.79 -3.83
CA ARG A 261 14.76 4.52 -3.76
C ARG A 261 15.48 4.90 -5.05
N GLU A 262 14.94 4.62 -6.22
CA GLU A 262 15.55 4.91 -7.53
C GLU A 262 15.45 6.39 -7.88
N SER A 263 14.37 7.08 -7.47
CA SER A 263 14.25 8.54 -7.64
C SER A 263 15.03 9.35 -6.61
N MET A 264 15.68 8.69 -5.65
CA MET A 264 16.57 9.25 -4.66
C MET A 264 17.91 8.49 -4.71
N ASP A 265 18.72 8.71 -5.75
CA ASP A 265 20.07 8.14 -5.99
C ASP A 265 20.51 7.04 -4.99
N GLU A 266 20.29 5.78 -5.36
CA GLU A 266 20.45 4.57 -4.53
C GLU A 266 21.78 4.44 -3.77
N GLU A 267 22.86 5.09 -4.22
CA GLU A 267 24.18 5.00 -3.57
C GLU A 267 24.23 5.69 -2.21
N ASP A 268 23.30 6.61 -1.95
CA ASP A 268 23.44 7.54 -0.84
C ASP A 268 22.74 7.02 0.44
N TRP A 269 21.70 6.19 0.31
CA TRP A 269 20.96 5.60 1.45
C TRP A 269 21.54 4.29 2.01
N ARG A 270 22.43 3.57 1.30
CA ARG A 270 22.95 2.27 1.79
C ARG A 270 24.02 2.39 2.87
N ASN A 271 24.65 3.55 3.04
CA ASN A 271 25.70 3.76 4.03
C ASN A 271 25.18 4.10 5.43
N ASP A 272 23.93 4.52 5.54
CA ASP A 272 23.18 4.48 6.80
C ASP A 272 22.46 3.13 6.78
N GLY A 273 23.03 2.11 7.43
CA GLY A 273 22.59 0.71 7.34
C GLY A 273 21.06 0.51 7.48
N PRO A 274 20.51 -0.67 7.12
CA PRO A 274 19.08 -0.92 7.22
C PRO A 274 18.64 -0.41 8.59
N PHE A 275 17.62 0.45 8.59
CA PHE A 275 16.83 0.77 9.78
C PHE A 275 16.12 -0.54 10.16
N LEU A 276 16.91 -1.53 10.59
CA LEU A 276 16.52 -2.59 11.47
C LEU A 276 15.74 -1.86 12.54
N LEU A 277 14.53 -2.32 12.77
CA LEU A 277 13.83 -2.15 14.02
C LEU A 277 14.85 -2.44 15.13
N GLN A 278 15.55 -1.41 15.56
CA GLN A 278 16.43 -1.48 16.69
C GLN A 278 15.45 -1.78 17.80
N GLU A 279 15.55 -3.01 18.31
CA GLU A 279 14.82 -3.45 19.48
C GLU A 279 14.79 -2.26 20.43
N LEU A 280 13.57 -1.80 20.73
CA LEU A 280 13.35 -0.98 21.90
C LEU A 280 13.77 -1.89 23.06
N SER A 281 15.06 -1.85 23.39
CA SER A 281 15.62 -2.37 24.62
C SER A 281 14.88 -1.61 25.69
N THR A 282 13.82 -2.23 26.19
CA THR A 282 13.22 -1.82 27.45
C THR A 282 14.37 -1.77 28.46
N PRO A 283 14.54 -0.67 29.20
CA PRO A 283 15.53 -0.65 30.25
C PRO A 283 15.19 -1.80 31.19
N ASN A 284 16.17 -2.69 31.36
CA ASN A 284 16.16 -3.77 32.32
C ASN A 284 15.91 -3.11 33.69
N ILE A 285 14.67 -3.14 34.17
CA ILE A 285 14.34 -2.71 35.52
C ILE A 285 15.02 -3.74 36.42
N MET A 286 16.20 -3.35 36.91
CA MET A 286 16.91 -4.04 37.96
C MET A 286 15.92 -4.34 39.09
N ALA A 287 15.70 -5.63 39.31
CA ALA A 287 15.22 -6.12 40.59
C ALA A 287 16.19 -5.61 41.66
N ARG A 288 15.68 -4.85 42.63
CA ARG A 288 16.40 -4.60 43.87
C ARG A 288 16.45 -5.91 44.67
N PRO A 289 17.63 -6.35 45.13
CA PRO A 289 17.73 -7.31 46.19
C PRO A 289 17.64 -6.54 47.51
N ASP A 290 16.55 -6.68 48.24
CA ASP A 290 16.55 -6.39 49.67
C ASP A 290 16.05 -7.63 50.39
N GLU A 291 17.03 -8.44 50.78
CA GLU A 291 16.99 -9.18 52.04
C GLU A 291 16.60 -8.21 53.17
N VAL A 292 15.54 -8.53 53.90
CA VAL A 292 15.55 -8.30 55.35
C VAL A 292 15.02 -9.58 55.99
N GLN A 293 15.96 -10.38 56.50
CA GLN A 293 15.69 -11.30 57.59
C GLN A 293 15.48 -10.48 58.87
N ALA A 294 14.31 -10.66 59.50
CA ALA A 294 14.11 -10.74 60.95
C ALA A 294 12.73 -11.37 61.20
#